data_AF-A0A0G1JVN4-F1
#
_entry.id   AF-A0A0G1JVN4-F1
#
_cell.length_a   1.000
_cell.length_b   1.000
_cell.length_c   1.000
_cell.angle_alpha   90.00
_cell.angle_beta   90.00
_cell.angle_gamma   90.00
#
_symmetry.space_group_name_H-M   'P 1'
#
loop_
_entity.id
_entity.type
_entity.pdbx_description
1 polymer ?
#
loop_
_entity_poly.entity_id
_entity_poly.type
_entity_poly.pdbx_seq_one_letter_code
_entity_poly.pdbx_strand_id
1 'polypeptide(L)' 'MKKPENNFAYVDGANLHKGIAELGWRLDYRKFRVWLLEKYGVSKAYIFLGFIPISLVGV' A
#
# COMPACT_ATOMS: atom_id res chain seq x y z
N MET A 1 20.16 -21.01 -5.57
CA MET A 1 19.47 -19.78 -5.10
C MET A 1 18.06 -19.79 -5.67
N LYS A 2 17.00 -19.64 -4.85
CA LYS A 2 15.62 -19.49 -5.34
C LYS A 2 15.56 -18.20 -6.19
N LYS A 3 15.02 -18.27 -7.40
CA LYS A 3 14.75 -17.06 -8.19
C LYS A 3 13.77 -16.18 -7.41
N PRO A 4 14.01 -14.86 -7.31
CA PRO A 4 13.04 -13.98 -6.66
C PRO A 4 11.72 -14.11 -7.40
N GLU A 5 10.66 -14.46 -6.66
CA GLU A 5 9.33 -14.62 -7.23
C GLU A 5 8.84 -13.25 -7.72
N ASN A 6 8.34 -13.23 -8.95
CA ASN A 6 7.74 -12.05 -9.58
C ASN A 6 6.32 -11.84 -9.02
N ASN A 7 6.20 -11.73 -7.69
CA ASN A 7 4.94 -11.48 -7.02
C ASN A 7 4.76 -9.98 -6.74
N PHE A 8 3.64 -9.43 -7.20
CA PHE A 8 3.30 -8.02 -7.16
C PHE A 8 2.02 -7.82 -6.35
N ALA A 9 2.03 -6.84 -5.46
CA ALA A 9 0.84 -6.41 -4.74
C ALA A 9 0.33 -5.08 -5.29
N TYR A 10 -0.96 -5.02 -5.56
CA TYR A 10 -1.69 -3.80 -5.90
C TYR A 10 -2.69 -3.56 -4.77
N VAL A 11 -2.46 -2.51 -3.98
CA VAL A 11 -3.17 -2.27 -2.72
C VAL A 11 -4.02 -1.02 -2.85
N ASP A 12 -5.32 -1.15 -2.56
CA ASP A 12 -6.21 -0.01 -2.37
C ASP A 12 -5.86 0.70 -1.06
N GLY A 13 -5.20 1.85 -1.17
CA GLY A 13 -4.77 2.64 -0.02
C GLY A 13 -5.92 3.33 0.70
N ALA A 14 -7.02 3.62 0.01
CA ALA A 14 -8.20 4.24 0.62
C ALA A 14 -8.91 3.23 1.54
N ASN A 15 -9.08 1.99 1.10
CA ASN A 15 -9.65 0.94 1.93
C ASN A 15 -8.73 0.57 3.10
N LEU A 16 -7.42 0.42 2.85
CA LEU A 16 -6.43 0.15 3.90
C LEU A 16 -6.42 1.23 4.98
N HIS A 17 -6.46 2.51 4.58
CA HIS A 17 -6.48 3.62 5.53
C HIS A 17 -7.75 3.60 6.40
N LYS A 18 -8.92 3.40 5.80
CA LYS A 18 -10.20 3.33 6.54
C LYS A 18 -10.21 2.18 7.55
N GLY A 19 -9.82 0.97 7.14
CA GLY A 19 -9.79 -0.19 8.04
C GLY A 19 -8.82 -0.02 9.21
N ILE A 20 -7.64 0.55 8.97
CA ILE A 20 -6.67 0.84 10.03
C ILE A 20 -7.21 1.91 11.01
N ALA A 21 -7.87 2.95 10.49
CA ALA A 21 -8.45 4.00 11.30
C ALA A 21 -9.63 3.49 12.16
N GLU A 22 -10.51 2.66 11.61
CA GLU A 22 -11.62 2.03 12.34
C GLU A 22 -11.14 1.15 13.50
N LEU A 23 -9.96 0.55 13.37
CA LEU A 23 -9.31 -0.24 14.43
C LEU A 23 -8.53 0.61 15.44
N GLY A 24 -8.47 1.94 15.26
CA GLY A 24 -7.68 2.84 16.11
C GLY A 24 -6.17 2.65 15.97
N TRP A 25 -5.72 2.05 14.86
CA TRP A 25 -4.31 1.75 14.62
C TRP A 25 -3.64 2.84 13.78
N ARG A 26 -2.31 2.88 13.85
CA ARG A 26 -1.48 3.66 12.93
C ARG A 26 -0.60 2.72 12.15
N LEU A 27 -0.78 2.67 10.82
CA LEU A 27 -0.02 1.78 9.97
C LEU A 27 1.43 2.27 9.83
N ASP A 28 2.38 1.39 10.13
CA ASP A 28 3.78 1.55 9.75
C ASP A 28 4.01 0.87 8.39
N TYR A 29 4.11 1.68 7.35
CA TYR A 29 4.31 1.19 5.97
C TYR A 29 5.63 0.44 5.77
N ARG A 30 6.67 0.70 6.58
CA ARG A 30 7.95 -0.03 6.49
C ARG A 30 7.76 -1.46 6.99
N LYS A 31 7.12 -1.63 8.14
CA LYS A 31 6.78 -2.96 8.68
C LYS A 31 5.81 -3.69 7.78
N PHE A 32 4.80 -3.00 7.25
CA PHE A 32 3.86 -3.58 6.29
C PHE A 32 4.56 -4.09 5.02
N ARG A 33 5.52 -3.35 4.47
CA ARG A 33 6.32 -3.76 3.31
C ARG A 33 7.16 -5.02 3.57
N VAL A 34 7.77 -5.11 4.75
CA VAL A 34 8.52 -6.31 5.18
C VAL A 34 7.58 -7.50 5.34
N TRP A 35 6.43 -7.30 5.98
CA TRP A 35 5.44 -8.35 6.16
C TRP A 35 4.93 -8.91 4.82
N LEU A 36 4.66 -8.05 3.83
CA LEU A 36 4.28 -8.51 2.48
C LEU A 36 5.39 -9.35 1.80
N LEU A 37 6.65 -8.99 2.01
CA LEU A 37 7.79 -9.75 1.50
C LEU A 37 7.87 -11.13 2.17
N GLU A 38 7.83 -11.16 3.50
CA GLU A 38 8.05 -12.39 4.27
C GLU A 38 6.86 -13.34 4.17
N LYS A 39 5.64 -12.82 4.22
CA LYS A 39 4.42 -13.63 4.24
C LYS A 39 4.02 -14.15 2.87
N TYR A 40 4.20 -13.33 1.82
CA TYR A 40 3.68 -13.61 0.49
C TYR A 40 4.74 -13.57 -0.62
N GLY A 41 6.01 -13.27 -0.31
CA GLY A 41 7.04 -13.17 -1.33
C GLY A 41 6.87 -11.94 -2.24
N VAL A 42 6.14 -10.90 -1.81
CA VAL A 42 5.88 -9.72 -2.65
C VAL A 42 7.16 -8.92 -2.85
N SER A 43 7.64 -8.90 -4.10
CA SER A 43 8.86 -8.20 -4.50
C SER A 43 8.60 -6.74 -4.85
N LYS A 44 7.40 -6.40 -5.33
CA LYS A 44 6.96 -5.03 -5.62
C LYS A 44 5.54 -4.79 -5.15
N ALA A 45 5.30 -3.65 -4.50
CA ALA A 45 3.98 -3.26 -4.02
C ALA A 45 3.65 -1.84 -4.51
N TYR A 46 2.44 -1.67 -5.03
CA TYR A 46 1.89 -0.39 -5.48
C TYR A 46 0.67 -0.07 -4.61
N ILE A 47 0.65 1.13 -4.02
CA ILE A 47 -0.46 1.60 -3.19
C ILE A 47 -1.15 2.74 -3.93
N PHE A 48 -2.45 2.60 -4.16
CA PHE A 48 -3.28 3.64 -4.77
C PHE A 48 -3.93 4.48 -3.68
N LEU A 49 -3.57 5.77 -3.60
CA LEU A 49 -4.11 6.69 -2.60
C LEU A 49 -5.49 7.25 -2.96
N GLY A 50 -6.01 6.88 -4.14
CA GLY A 50 -7.23 7.43 -4.71
C GLY A 50 -6.95 8.61 -5.64
N PHE A 51 -8.02 9.29 -6.03
CA PHE A 51 -7.98 10.45 -6.91
C PHE A 51 -7.84 11.73 -6.09
N ILE A 52 -6.78 12.49 -6.35
CA ILE A 52 -6.65 13.86 -5.84
C ILE A 52 -7.07 14.78 -6.99
N PRO A 53 -8.27 15.38 -6.95
CA PRO A 53 -8.65 16.35 -7.96
C PRO A 53 -7.71 17.54 -7.90
N ILE A 54 -7.13 17.90 -9.04
CA ILE A 54 -6.43 19.18 -9.14
C ILE A 54 -7.50 20.25 -9.35
N SER A 55 -7.73 21.08 -8.33
CA SER A 55 -8.53 22.29 -8.50
C SER A 55 -7.60 23.37 -9.03
N LEU A 56 -7.71 23.69 -10.32
CA LEU A 56 -7.13 24.91 -10.87
C LEU A 56 -7.92 26.08 -10.29
N VAL A 57 -7.46 26.60 -9.15
CA VAL A 57 -8.01 27.84 -8.58
C VAL A 57 -7.19 29.00 -9.16
N GLY A 58 -7.84 29.78 -10.02
CA GLY A 58 -7.39 31.13 -10.43
C GLY A 58 -6.53 31.18 -11.69
N VAL A 59 -7.19 31.20 -12.85
CA VAL A 59 -6.84 32.11 -13.95
C VAL A 59 -7.98 33.10 -14.10
#